data_AF-A0A259D817-F1
#
_entry.id   AF-A0A259D817-F1
#
_cell.length_a   1.000
_cell.length_b   1.000
_cell.length_c   1.000
_cell.angle_alpha   90.00
_cell.angle_beta   90.00
_cell.angle_gamma   90.00
#
_symmetry.space_group_name_H-M   'P 1'
#
loop_
_entity.id
_entity.type
_entity.pdbx_description
1 polymer ?
#
loop_
_entity_poly.entity_id
_entity_poly.type
_entity_poly.pdbx_seq_one_letter_code
_entity_poly.pdbx_strand_id
1 'polypeptide(L)' 'MMLTAPPNTQNLHEVTFQKLRALLVEGAITPGSKLNERELAEQLNVSRTPIREAIRRLAADGL' A
#
# COMPACT_ATOMS: atom_id res chain seq x y z
N MET A 1 6.10 13.17 -24.60
CA MET A 1 7.17 12.30 -24.08
C MET A 1 7.01 12.21 -22.57
N MET A 2 6.47 11.12 -22.04
CA MET A 2 6.30 10.94 -20.60
C MET A 2 7.53 10.25 -20.01
N LEU A 3 8.30 11.00 -19.23
CA LEU A 3 9.40 10.50 -18.41
C LEU A 3 8.81 9.89 -17.13
N THR A 4 8.44 8.61 -17.14
CA THR A 4 8.23 7.86 -15.90
C THR A 4 9.60 7.51 -15.35
N ALA A 5 10.16 8.41 -14.54
CA ALA A 5 11.34 8.10 -13.73
C ALA A 5 11.06 6.84 -12.90
N PRO A 6 12.03 5.92 -12.76
CA PRO A 6 11.85 4.76 -11.90
C PRO A 6 11.46 5.25 -10.50
N PRO A 7 10.42 4.68 -9.86
CA PRO A 7 10.01 5.13 -8.55
C PRO A 7 11.20 4.95 -7.62
N ASN A 8 11.76 6.07 -7.12
CA ASN A 8 12.69 6.03 -6.00
C ASN A 8 12.02 5.21 -4.88
N THR A 9 12.76 4.35 -4.19
CA THR A 9 12.21 3.44 -3.15
C THR A 9 11.32 4.20 -2.16
N GLN A 10 11.72 5.40 -1.75
CA GLN A 10 10.91 6.29 -0.89
C GLN A 10 9.55 6.65 -1.50
N ASN A 11 9.51 6.90 -2.81
CA ASN A 11 8.27 7.18 -3.54
C ASN A 11 7.38 5.94 -3.61
N LEU A 12 7.98 4.74 -3.81
CA LEU A 12 7.22 3.50 -3.85
C LEU A 12 6.51 3.19 -2.52
N HIS A 13 7.17 3.42 -1.39
CA HIS A 13 6.55 3.26 -0.07
C HIS A 13 5.36 4.19 0.11
N GLU A 14 5.53 5.47 -0.22
CA GLU A 14 4.46 6.47 -0.10
C GLU A 14 3.28 6.15 -1.02
N VAL A 15 3.54 5.81 -2.29
CA VAL A 15 2.49 5.41 -3.24
C VAL A 15 1.74 4.18 -2.76
N THR A 16 2.45 3.19 -2.21
CA THR A 16 1.83 1.96 -1.68
C THR A 16 0.93 2.27 -0.48
N PHE A 17 1.39 3.14 0.43
CA PHE A 17 0.60 3.62 1.56
C PHE A 17 -0.67 4.34 1.11
N GLN A 18 -0.55 5.30 0.19
CA GLN A 18 -1.70 6.07 -0.30
C GLN A 18 -2.75 5.16 -0.97
N LYS A 19 -2.32 4.17 -1.75
CA LYS A 19 -3.23 3.19 -2.37
C LYS A 19 -3.97 2.34 -1.33
N LEU A 20 -3.26 1.80 -0.33
CA LEU A 20 -3.90 0.99 0.72
C LEU A 20 -4.85 1.83 1.59
N ARG A 21 -4.48 3.08 1.87
CA ARG A 21 -5.36 4.04 2.56
C ARG A 21 -6.64 4.29 1.79
N ALA A 22 -6.53 4.53 0.48
CA ALA A 22 -7.70 4.73 -0.37
C ALA A 22 -8.64 3.52 -0.33
N LEU A 23 -8.09 2.30 -0.47
CA LEU A 23 -8.89 1.06 -0.40
C LEU A 23 -9.61 0.88 0.95
N LEU A 24 -8.98 1.28 2.07
CA LEU A 24 -9.62 1.27 3.39
C LEU A 24 -10.75 2.31 3.48
N VAL A 25 -10.49 3.55 3.05
CA VAL A 25 -11.46 4.66 3.12
C VAL A 25 -12.65 4.41 2.19
N GLU A 26 -12.42 3.82 1.01
CA GLU A 26 -13.46 3.42 0.06
C GLU A 26 -14.25 2.18 0.50
N GLY A 27 -13.81 1.51 1.58
CA GLY A 27 -14.43 0.29 2.10
C GLY A 27 -14.15 -0.97 1.28
N ALA A 28 -13.24 -0.91 0.30
CA ALA A 28 -12.77 -2.08 -0.45
C ALA A 28 -11.99 -3.04 0.45
N ILE A 29 -11.34 -2.50 1.49
CA ILE A 29 -10.77 -3.25 2.60
C ILE A 29 -11.58 -2.90 3.85
N THR A 30 -12.21 -3.90 4.46
CA THR A 30 -12.95 -3.69 5.70
C THR A 30 -11.96 -3.48 6.86
N PRO A 31 -12.15 -2.46 7.72
CA PRO A 31 -11.38 -2.32 8.95
C PRO A 31 -11.45 -3.58 9.81
N GLY A 32 -10.30 -4.02 10.35
CA GLY A 32 -10.20 -5.27 11.12
C GLY A 32 -10.23 -6.56 10.30
N SER A 33 -10.35 -6.48 8.96
CA SER A 33 -10.18 -7.66 8.11
C SER A 33 -8.73 -8.15 8.11
N LYS A 34 -8.54 -9.46 7.92
CA LYS A 34 -7.20 -10.03 7.75
C LYS A 34 -6.67 -9.66 6.37
N LEU A 35 -5.60 -8.87 6.33
CA LEU A 35 -4.91 -8.53 5.09
C LEU A 35 -3.93 -9.63 4.68
N ASN A 36 -4.00 -10.05 3.43
CA ASN A 36 -2.99 -10.94 2.84
C ASN A 36 -1.91 -10.11 2.14
N GLU A 37 -0.74 -9.98 2.79
CA GLU A 37 0.39 -9.22 2.23
C GLU A 37 0.78 -9.67 0.82
N ARG A 38 0.67 -10.97 0.51
CA ARG A 38 1.08 -11.52 -0.79
C ARG A 38 0.12 -11.10 -1.88
N GLU A 39 -1.19 -11.22 -1.63
CA GLU A 39 -2.22 -10.81 -2.59
C GLU A 39 -2.17 -9.31 -2.83
N LEU A 40 -1.99 -8.50 -1.80
CA LEU A 40 -1.84 -7.04 -1.94
C LEU A 40 -0.58 -6.67 -2.73
N ALA A 41 0.54 -7.36 -2.50
CA ALA A 41 1.78 -7.17 -3.26
C ALA A 41 1.56 -7.47 -4.75
N GLU A 42 0.88 -8.58 -5.06
CA GLU A 42 0.56 -8.98 -6.44
C GLU A 42 -0.41 -7.98 -7.10
N GLN A 43 -1.48 -7.57 -6.41
CA GLN A 43 -2.46 -6.62 -6.91
C GLN A 43 -1.87 -5.23 -7.17
N LEU A 44 -1.01 -4.75 -6.28
CA LEU A 44 -0.39 -3.43 -6.40
C LEU A 44 0.90 -3.44 -7.22
N ASN A 45 1.32 -4.62 -7.71
CA ASN A 45 2.56 -4.86 -8.45
C ASN A 45 3.80 -4.29 -7.74
N VAL A 46 3.91 -4.59 -6.45
CA VAL A 46 5.03 -4.17 -5.59
C VAL A 46 5.56 -5.38 -4.80
N SER A 47 6.73 -5.22 -4.16
CA SER A 47 7.22 -6.26 -3.25
C SER A 47 6.46 -6.25 -1.91
N ARG A 48 6.65 -7.28 -1.10
CA ARG A 48 6.00 -7.38 0.23
C ARG A 48 6.50 -6.34 1.23
N THR A 49 7.71 -5.81 1.06
CA THR A 49 8.32 -4.84 1.97
C THR A 49 7.50 -3.53 2.05
N PRO A 50 7.21 -2.81 0.95
CA PRO A 50 6.39 -1.60 1.00
C PRO A 50 4.96 -1.86 1.46
N ILE A 51 4.39 -3.03 1.17
CA ILE A 51 3.07 -3.44 1.69
C ILE A 51 3.10 -3.51 3.22
N ARG A 52 4.09 -4.19 3.79
CA ARG A 52 4.19 -4.36 5.23
C ARG A 52 4.41 -3.02 5.95
N GLU A 53 5.26 -2.16 5.40
CA GLU A 53 5.44 -0.80 5.96
C GLU A 53 4.17 0.03 5.90
N ALA A 54 3.46 -0.02 4.77
CA ALA A 54 2.20 0.69 4.62
C ALA A 54 1.14 0.20 5.60
N ILE A 55 0.99 -1.12 5.77
CA ILE A 55 0.07 -1.72 6.75
C ILE A 55 0.46 -1.30 8.18
N ARG A 56 1.75 -1.34 8.53
CA ARG A 56 2.22 -0.88 9.84
C ARG A 56 1.88 0.58 10.11
N ARG A 57 2.07 1.44 9.11
CA ARG A 57 1.78 2.87 9.21
C ARG A 57 0.28 3.12 9.34
N LEU A 58 -0.55 2.43 8.56
CA LEU A 58 -2.02 2.52 8.66
C LEU A 58 -2.51 2.10 10.06
N ALA A 59 -1.98 0.99 10.57
CA ALA A 59 -2.30 0.52 11.92
C ALA A 59 -1.87 1.52 13.01
N ALA A 60 -0.73 2.20 12.83
CA ALA A 60 -0.26 3.25 13.73
C ALA A 60 -1.14 4.51 13.67
N ASP A 61 -1.71 4.82 12.50
CA ASP A 61 -2.67 5.91 12.29
C ASP A 61 -4.08 5.57 12.82
N GLY A 62 -4.31 4.33 13.28
CA GLY A 62 -5.59 3.85 13.81
C GLY A 62 -6.62 3.49 12.73
N LEU A 63 -6.15 3.18 11.51
CA LEU A 63 -6.95 2.78 10.34
C LEU A 63 -6.93 1.27 10.12
#